data_AF-A0A126NPZ7-F1
#
_entry.id   AF-A0A126NPZ7-F1
#
_cell.length_a   1.000
_cell.length_b   1.000
_cell.length_c   1.000
_cell.angle_alpha   90.00
_cell.angle_beta   90.00
_cell.angle_gamma   90.00
#
_symmetry.space_group_name_H-M   'P 1'
#
loop_
_entity.id
_entity.type
_entity.pdbx_description
1 polymer ?
#
loop_
_entity_poly.entity_id
_entity_poly.type
_entity_poly.pdbx_seq_one_letter_code
_entity_poly.pdbx_strand_id
1 'polypeptide(L)'
;MLLITLADDVQRRDVVKPGGILAGGLSFDRTGIAITREGDTKRDPSVRTYQLYAGMPGIEGVQAMPFVSMTMQGWSQQTYPQLKQQPPPLEESEKRFDAILHNLHLRHTTPEMPDYERLLGKQTASPE
;
A
#
# COMPACT_ATOMS: atom_id res chain seq x y z
N MET A 1 -13.84 -0.79 -37.50
CA MET A 1 -12.77 -0.63 -36.50
C MET A 1 -12.86 0.82 -36.01
N LEU A 2 -13.52 1.05 -34.88
CA LEU A 2 -13.77 2.40 -34.37
C LEU A 2 -12.51 2.88 -33.64
N LEU A 3 -11.77 3.83 -34.24
CA LEU A 3 -10.74 4.57 -33.54
C LEU A 3 -11.45 5.50 -32.54
N ILE A 4 -11.34 5.19 -31.25
CA ILE A 4 -11.73 6.12 -30.20
C ILE A 4 -10.56 7.08 -30.05
N THR A 5 -10.70 8.28 -30.63
CA THR A 5 -9.87 9.44 -30.31
C THR A 5 -10.09 9.77 -28.83
N LEU A 6 -9.10 9.46 -28.00
CA LEU A 6 -9.00 10.01 -26.66
C LEU A 6 -8.82 11.51 -26.83
N ALA A 7 -9.82 12.29 -26.42
CA ALA A 7 -9.60 13.70 -26.13
C ALA A 7 -8.46 13.76 -25.10
N ASP A 8 -7.51 14.68 -25.31
CA ASP A 8 -6.36 14.92 -24.42
C ASP A 8 -6.84 15.37 -23.03
N ASP A 9 -7.32 14.42 -22.20
CA ASP A 9 -7.48 14.60 -20.76
C ASP A 9 -6.06 14.82 -20.21
N VAL A 10 -5.77 16.05 -19.79
CA VAL A 10 -4.49 16.39 -19.15
C VAL A 10 -4.43 15.64 -17.81
N GLN A 11 -3.84 14.45 -17.82
CA GLN A 11 -3.62 13.65 -16.63
C GLN A 11 -2.23 13.91 -16.08
N ARG A 12 -2.18 14.51 -14.88
CA ARG A 12 -0.93 14.63 -14.15
C ARG A 12 -0.72 13.37 -13.31
N ARG A 13 0.42 12.72 -13.51
CA ARG A 13 0.86 11.58 -12.69
C ARG A 13 1.93 12.02 -11.72
N ASP A 14 1.68 11.85 -10.43
CA ASP A 14 2.67 12.06 -9.38
C ASP A 14 3.04 10.71 -8.77
N VAL A 15 4.34 10.45 -8.61
CA VAL A 15 4.83 9.30 -7.84
C VAL A 15 4.81 9.67 -6.36
N VAL A 16 4.15 8.84 -5.55
CA VAL A 16 4.20 8.98 -4.09
C VAL A 16 5.59 8.58 -3.62
N LYS A 17 6.19 9.44 -2.79
CA LYS A 17 7.57 9.28 -2.34
C LYS A 17 7.75 7.88 -1.71
N PRO A 18 8.73 7.09 -2.20
CA PRO A 18 9.05 5.82 -1.56
C PRO A 18 9.49 6.02 -0.11
N GLY A 19 9.17 5.06 0.75
CA GLY A 19 9.56 5.06 2.15
C GLY A 19 9.58 3.67 2.76
N GLY A 20 10.27 3.52 3.88
CA GLY A 20 10.28 2.30 4.69
C GLY A 20 9.45 2.49 5.96
N ILE A 21 8.75 1.45 6.37
CA ILE A 21 8.04 1.37 7.66
C ILE A 21 8.52 0.13 8.41
N LEU A 22 8.89 0.30 9.68
CA LEU A 22 9.19 -0.81 10.59
C LEU A 22 8.05 -0.91 11.61
N ALA A 23 7.39 -2.07 11.65
CA ALA A 23 6.22 -2.30 12.50
C ALA A 23 6.21 -3.74 13.03
N GLY A 24 6.17 -3.93 14.35
CA GLY A 24 6.01 -5.26 14.95
C GLY A 24 7.05 -6.31 14.54
N GLY A 25 8.28 -5.89 14.21
CA GLY A 25 9.36 -6.75 13.69
C GLY A 25 9.35 -6.96 12.17
N LEU A 26 8.40 -6.36 11.46
CA LEU A 26 8.25 -6.43 10.01
C LEU A 26 8.73 -5.13 9.35
N SER A 27 9.47 -5.24 8.25
CA SER A 27 9.93 -4.11 7.46
C SER A 27 9.21 -4.08 6.13
N PHE A 28 8.47 -3.00 5.87
CA PHE A 28 7.70 -2.78 4.67
C PHE A 28 8.33 -1.67 3.82
N ASP A 29 8.50 -1.94 2.53
CA ASP A 29 8.73 -0.91 1.53
C ASP A 29 7.39 -0.41 1.01
N ARG A 30 7.18 0.91 1.00
CA ARG A 30 5.97 1.55 0.48
C ARG A 30 6.26 2.54 -0.63
N THR A 31 5.32 2.65 -1.57
CA THR A 31 5.31 3.63 -2.65
C THR A 31 3.88 3.79 -3.17
N GLY A 32 3.68 4.57 -4.23
CA GLY A 32 2.38 4.70 -4.86
C GLY A 32 2.41 5.60 -6.08
N ILE A 33 1.26 5.66 -6.73
CA ILE A 33 0.99 6.56 -7.84
C ILE A 33 -0.29 7.34 -7.54
N ALA A 34 -0.28 8.62 -7.86
CA ALA A 34 -1.45 9.47 -7.83
C ALA A 34 -1.69 10.03 -9.23
N ILE A 35 -2.94 10.01 -9.67
CA ILE A 35 -3.36 10.49 -10.97
C ILE A 35 -4.40 11.57 -10.74
N THR A 36 -4.03 12.80 -11.06
CA THR A 36 -4.95 13.94 -11.10
C THR A 36 -5.50 14.03 -12.51
N ARG A 37 -6.81 13.90 -12.63
CA ARG A 37 -7.54 14.33 -13.82
C ARG A 37 -7.95 15.76 -13.59
N GLU A 38 -7.43 16.67 -14.40
CA GLU A 38 -7.87 18.06 -14.35
C GLU A 38 -9.31 18.17 -14.84
N GLY A 39 -10.07 18.99 -14.13
CA GLY A 39 -11.46 19.29 -14.45
C GLY A 39 -11.58 20.74 -14.88
N ASP A 40 -12.26 20.99 -15.99
CA ASP A 40 -12.25 22.31 -16.63
C ASP A 40 -13.25 23.31 -16.00
N THR A 41 -14.11 22.87 -15.07
CA THR A 41 -15.17 23.72 -14.52
C THR A 41 -15.51 23.41 -13.06
N LYS A 42 -16.20 24.32 -12.37
CA LYS A 42 -16.78 24.03 -11.04
C LYS A 42 -17.79 22.87 -11.04
N ARG A 43 -18.35 22.51 -12.19
CA ARG A 43 -19.27 21.36 -12.35
C ARG A 43 -18.53 20.04 -12.58
N ASP A 44 -17.25 20.11 -12.95
CA ASP A 44 -16.35 18.99 -13.14
C ASP A 44 -15.03 19.32 -12.44
N PRO A 45 -14.96 19.23 -11.10
CA PRO A 45 -13.75 19.55 -10.36
C PRO A 45 -12.64 18.55 -10.66
N SER A 46 -11.38 18.98 -10.64
CA SER A 46 -10.24 18.06 -10.77
C SER A 46 -10.32 16.96 -9.70
N VAL A 47 -10.22 15.70 -10.12
CA VAL A 47 -10.30 14.56 -9.21
C VAL A 47 -8.96 13.86 -9.17
N ARG A 48 -8.45 13.66 -7.95
CA ARG A 48 -7.22 12.91 -7.69
C ARG A 48 -7.56 11.49 -7.24
N THR A 49 -7.19 10.53 -8.08
CA THR A 49 -7.21 9.10 -7.77
C THR A 49 -5.82 8.62 -7.40
N TYR A 50 -5.70 7.50 -6.72
CA TYR A 50 -4.39 7.00 -6.27
C TYR A 50 -4.39 5.49 -6.06
N GLN A 51 -3.20 4.93 -6.12
CA GLN A 51 -2.89 3.58 -5.71
C GLN A 51 -1.62 3.60 -4.85
N LEU A 52 -1.76 3.23 -3.58
CA LEU A 52 -0.66 3.04 -2.65
C LEU A 52 -0.33 1.55 -2.58
N TYR A 53 0.96 1.25 -2.48
CA TYR A 53 1.49 -0.09 -2.34
C TYR A 53 2.42 -0.15 -1.13
N ALA A 54 2.34 -1.24 -0.39
CA ALA A 54 3.35 -1.63 0.57
C ALA A 54 3.58 -3.13 0.50
N GLY A 55 4.81 -3.58 0.74
CA GLY A 55 5.09 -5.00 0.83
C GLY A 55 6.40 -5.34 1.48
N MET A 56 6.53 -6.61 1.81
CA MET A 56 7.76 -7.23 2.30
C MET A 56 7.93 -8.60 1.61
N PRO A 57 9.15 -8.95 1.17
CA PRO A 57 9.39 -10.15 0.36
C PRO A 57 9.21 -11.48 1.12
N GLY A 58 9.13 -11.46 2.45
CA GLY A 58 9.14 -12.67 3.28
C GLY A 58 10.52 -13.36 3.31
N ILE A 59 10.63 -14.45 4.06
CA ILE A 59 11.82 -15.31 4.08
C ILE A 59 11.37 -16.75 3.78
N GLU A 60 11.98 -17.36 2.76
CA GLU A 60 11.67 -18.73 2.37
C GLU A 60 11.95 -19.70 3.53
N GLY A 61 11.02 -20.62 3.77
CA GLY A 61 11.13 -21.62 4.84
C GLY A 61 10.93 -21.07 6.26
N VAL A 62 10.58 -19.79 6.42
CA VAL A 62 10.29 -19.17 7.73
C VAL A 62 8.80 -18.85 7.84
N GLN A 63 8.08 -19.67 8.61
CA GLN A 63 6.62 -19.54 8.75
C GLN A 63 6.21 -18.20 9.39
N ALA A 64 7.07 -17.66 10.25
CA ALA A 64 6.84 -16.38 10.92
C ALA A 64 7.10 -15.15 10.03
N MET A 65 7.70 -15.30 8.84
CA MET A 65 8.03 -14.19 7.93
C MET A 65 7.44 -14.44 6.53
N PRO A 66 6.10 -14.36 6.37
CA PRO A 66 5.47 -14.54 5.07
C PRO A 66 5.76 -13.35 4.15
N PHE A 67 5.56 -13.58 2.84
CA PHE A 67 5.35 -12.47 1.90
C PHE A 67 4.06 -11.73 2.27
N VAL A 68 4.14 -10.42 2.44
CA VAL A 68 2.97 -9.58 2.71
C VAL A 68 2.94 -8.46 1.68
N SER A 69 1.76 -8.22 1.11
CA SER A 69 1.51 -7.09 0.23
C SER A 69 0.17 -6.46 0.58
N MET A 70 0.14 -5.13 0.57
CA MET A 70 -1.04 -4.33 0.80
C MET A 70 -1.16 -3.27 -0.29
N THR A 71 -2.36 -3.12 -0.82
CA THR A 71 -2.66 -2.09 -1.81
C THR A 71 -3.88 -1.30 -1.35
N MET A 72 -3.83 0.03 -1.45
CA MET A 72 -4.97 0.91 -1.20
C MET A 72 -5.25 1.72 -2.47
N GLN A 73 -6.51 1.78 -2.88
CA GLN A 73 -6.92 2.50 -4.08
C GLN A 73 -8.03 3.51 -3.77
N GLY A 74 -7.88 4.72 -4.30
CA GLY A 74 -8.89 5.77 -4.29
C GLY A 74 -9.46 5.96 -5.68
N TRP A 75 -10.76 5.70 -5.84
CA TRP A 75 -11.46 5.76 -7.12
C TRP A 75 -12.44 6.93 -7.19
N SER A 76 -12.59 7.53 -8.38
CA SER A 76 -13.50 8.64 -8.63
C SER A 76 -14.89 8.17 -9.03
N GLN A 77 -15.90 9.03 -8.82
CA GLN A 77 -17.25 8.82 -9.34
C GLN A 77 -17.30 8.84 -10.88
N GLN A 78 -16.31 9.46 -11.54
CA GLN A 78 -16.22 9.44 -13.00
C GLN A 78 -15.86 8.02 -13.49
N THR A 79 -14.95 7.33 -12.80
CA THR A 79 -14.58 5.94 -13.11
C THR A 79 -15.67 4.96 -12.66
N TYR A 80 -16.27 5.19 -11.49
CA TYR A 80 -17.32 4.37 -10.92
C TYR A 80 -18.51 5.23 -10.47
N PRO A 81 -19.50 5.48 -11.36
CA PRO A 81 -20.64 6.38 -11.08
C PRO A 81 -21.50 5.98 -9.89
N GLN A 82 -21.46 4.72 -9.47
CA GLN A 82 -22.17 4.20 -8.31
C GLN A 82 -21.58 4.66 -6.96
N LEU A 83 -20.37 5.22 -6.95
CA LEU A 83 -19.78 5.76 -5.73
C LEU A 83 -20.58 6.97 -5.25
N LYS A 84 -20.84 7.05 -3.95
CA LYS A 84 -21.62 8.14 -3.35
C LYS A 84 -20.83 9.44 -3.19
N GLN A 85 -19.52 9.34 -3.18
CA GLN A 85 -18.60 10.45 -2.96
C GLN A 85 -17.28 10.19 -3.66
N GLN A 86 -16.54 11.26 -3.92
CA GLN A 86 -15.16 11.22 -4.40
C GLN A 86 -14.23 10.59 -3.34
N PRO A 87 -13.05 10.09 -3.75
CA PRO A 87 -12.12 9.51 -2.78
C PRO A 87 -11.62 10.60 -1.83
N PRO A 88 -11.28 10.25 -0.58
CA PRO A 88 -10.61 11.19 0.32
C PRO A 88 -9.31 11.71 -0.30
N PRO A 89 -8.83 12.91 0.09
CA PRO A 89 -7.53 13.42 -0.33
C PRO A 89 -6.42 12.41 -0.10
N LEU A 90 -5.44 12.37 -1.02
CA LEU A 90 -4.31 11.44 -0.96
C LEU A 90 -3.58 11.54 0.37
N GLU A 91 -3.33 12.75 0.85
CA GLU A 91 -2.56 13.03 2.06
C GLU A 91 -3.25 12.49 3.32
N GLU A 92 -4.59 12.41 3.30
CA GLU A 92 -5.36 11.80 4.38
C GLU A 92 -5.34 10.27 4.29
N SER A 93 -5.50 9.72 3.08
CA SER A 93 -5.45 8.28 2.85
C SER A 93 -4.07 7.69 3.08
N GLU A 94 -2.99 8.41 2.73
CA GLU A 94 -1.61 8.00 3.00
C GLU A 94 -1.38 7.86 4.51
N LYS A 95 -1.82 8.83 5.32
CA LYS A 95 -1.73 8.74 6.79
C LYS A 95 -2.47 7.52 7.34
N ARG A 96 -3.66 7.22 6.79
CA ARG A 96 -4.44 6.05 7.20
C ARG A 96 -3.76 4.74 6.77
N PHE A 97 -3.19 4.71 5.56
CA PHE A 97 -2.42 3.58 5.06
C PHE A 97 -1.20 3.30 5.93
N ASP A 98 -0.45 4.34 6.28
CA ASP A 98 0.69 4.25 7.18
C ASP A 98 0.27 3.78 8.57
N ALA A 99 -0.84 4.30 9.10
CA ALA A 99 -1.36 3.86 10.40
C ALA A 99 -1.72 2.36 10.39
N ILE A 100 -2.30 1.85 9.30
CA ILE A 100 -2.57 0.41 9.16
C ILE A 100 -1.25 -0.37 9.19
N LEU A 101 -0.26 0.04 8.40
CA LEU A 101 1.06 -0.61 8.34
C LEU A 101 1.76 -0.63 9.69
N HIS A 102 1.74 0.47 10.45
CA HIS A 102 2.35 0.55 11.78
C HIS A 102 1.72 -0.37 12.82
N ASN A 103 0.47 -0.79 12.60
CA ASN A 103 -0.23 -1.71 13.51
C ASN A 103 -0.12 -3.18 13.09
N LEU A 104 0.51 -3.48 11.94
CA LEU A 104 0.79 -4.85 11.55
C LEU A 104 1.89 -5.42 12.46
N HIS A 105 1.61 -6.56 13.05
CA HIS A 105 2.53 -7.29 13.92
C HIS A 105 2.27 -8.79 13.82
N LEU A 106 3.28 -9.58 14.10
CA LEU A 106 3.12 -11.02 14.24
C LEU A 106 2.28 -11.33 15.48
N ARG A 107 1.29 -12.20 15.30
CA ARG A 107 0.49 -12.70 16.42
C ARG A 107 1.37 -13.57 17.32
N HIS A 108 1.40 -13.26 18.61
CA HIS A 108 2.03 -14.11 19.61
C HIS A 108 1.29 -15.45 19.74
N THR A 109 2.03 -16.55 19.90
CA THR A 109 1.46 -17.90 20.05
C THR A 109 2.11 -18.64 21.22
N THR A 110 1.35 -19.54 21.86
CA THR A 110 1.87 -20.51 22.83
C THR A 110 1.47 -21.93 22.38
N PRO A 111 2.41 -22.85 22.12
CA PRO A 111 3.86 -22.63 22.12
C PRO A 111 4.31 -21.63 21.05
N GLU A 112 5.52 -21.09 21.20
CA GLU A 112 6.12 -20.19 20.21
C GLU A 112 6.27 -20.91 18.86
N MET A 113 6.23 -20.15 17.76
CA MET A 113 6.49 -20.73 16.44
C MET A 113 7.95 -21.22 16.36
N PRO A 114 8.21 -22.38 15.71
CA PRO A 114 9.56 -22.95 15.64
C PRO A 114 10.62 -21.98 15.08
N ASP A 115 10.23 -21.13 14.13
CA ASP A 115 11.15 -20.19 13.49
C ASP A 115 11.36 -18.88 14.27
N TYR A 116 10.65 -18.68 15.38
CA TYR A 116 10.73 -17.45 16.18
C TYR A 116 12.11 -17.32 16.86
N GLU A 117 12.72 -18.43 17.27
CA GLU A 117 14.09 -18.44 17.83
C GLU A 117 15.13 -18.01 16.79
N ARG A 118 14.98 -18.41 15.53
CA ARG A 118 15.86 -18.00 14.42
C ARG A 118 15.78 -16.50 14.14
N LEU A 119 14.60 -15.90 14.29
CA LEU A 119 14.35 -14.48 14.03
C LEU A 119 14.82 -13.55 15.16
N LEU A 120 14.85 -14.04 16.40
CA LEU A 120 15.29 -13.27 17.57
C LEU A 120 16.81 -13.28 17.81
N GLY A 121 17.60 -13.87 16.91
CA GLY A 121 19.06 -13.87 17.03
C GLY A 121 19.60 -14.71 18.19
N LYS A 122 18.79 -15.60 18.78
CA LYS A 122 19.34 -16.68 19.60
C LYS A 122 19.93 -17.71 18.63
N GLN A 123 21.17 -17.47 18.24
CA GLN A 123 22.05 -18.56 17.80
C GLN A 123 21.99 -19.61 18.92
N THR A 124 21.21 -20.67 18.73
CA THR A 124 21.51 -21.93 19.39
C THR A 124 22.87 -22.31 18.83
N ALA A 125 23.90 -22.10 19.64
CA ALA A 125 25.22 -22.64 19.39
C ALA A 125 25.04 -24.11 19.03
N SER A 126 25.50 -24.49 17.84
CA SER A 126 25.57 -25.89 17.44
C SER A 126 26.39 -26.61 18.51
N PRO A 127 25.91 -27.71 19.10
CA PRO A 127 26.80 -28.58 19.83
C PRO A 127 27.72 -29.23 18.79
N GLU A 128 29.03 -29.01 18.96
CA GLU A 128 30.09 -29.82 18.34
C GLU A 128 30.02 -31.27 18.83
#